data_AF-A0A5C5UW88-F1
#
_entry.id   AF-A0A5C5UW88-F1
#
_cell.length_a   1.000
_cell.length_b   1.000
_cell.length_c   1.000
_cell.angle_alpha   90.00
_cell.angle_beta   90.00
_cell.angle_gamma   90.00
#
_symmetry.space_group_name_H-M   'P 1'
#
loop_
_entity.id
_entity.type
_entity.pdbx_description
1 polymer ?
#
loop_
_entity_poly.entity_id
_entity_poly.type
_entity_poly.pdbx_seq_one_letter_code
_entity_poly.pdbx_strand_id
1 'polypeptide(L)'
;MACYWKLIGLLLAATAPGWQAAASEPPIVVSPETTHLTEPLAEDGLPDYSGALLAELREGVTPENNGGILYLRAMWPAGLTLDEHRRAACKELGMPIPEPNSGMESPQVSRALTEAVRVWLELNQPATGATAGDGASDDAAEDLLYLLGNQPWTTEDAPPVAMYIASQEEGYRLLHQAVAQQQFYLPSPSLLVEPDEPWIAMLLPFPQSMRDAARCLAARANLSIGEGELDAAWRDCLVMYALSERIRPVTLVDELVSIAVESIADGVALNLLNSPELERPLALRVLRFYRQRPPRHGMAAAIDVGERGMFLTAAIAYATGRGSVTPEELSQMLDLPRVDAARVDWNVILRNGNKWYDNLVAAMRTEDWPERSTALADWERRIDALSRAAPDPQAPASPDSPSRSGQTANSILAITLPAVKAVSYAEDRRNTKRLLVTVAAALAAHRCDHGGYPKSLDALTPDLLPNPPVDRFHRAPLAYRRTSRGYLLYSLGPNQRDDQGSSHQINNVFRGYYAGGRDPEDDRAIRALLDTPPPATRADGSAASLSDLIPPSADDHAVRLPPVTMPLPGQPAPGVGR
;
A
#
# COMPACT_ATOMS: atom_id res chain seq x y z
N MET A 1 42.01 8.17 -75.06
CA MET A 1 42.67 7.29 -74.06
C MET A 1 42.21 7.63 -72.63
N ALA A 2 40.90 7.58 -72.36
CA ALA A 2 40.33 7.91 -71.04
C ALA A 2 39.40 6.80 -70.49
N CYS A 3 39.36 5.64 -71.16
CA CYS A 3 38.50 4.50 -70.78
C CYS A 3 39.28 3.28 -70.26
N TYR A 4 40.61 3.34 -70.11
CA TYR A 4 41.43 2.18 -69.72
C TYR A 4 41.91 2.19 -68.25
N TRP A 5 41.68 3.28 -67.51
CA TRP A 5 42.02 3.38 -66.08
C TRP A 5 40.82 3.21 -65.11
N LYS A 6 39.59 3.16 -65.63
CA LYS A 6 38.38 2.96 -64.80
C LYS A 6 38.04 1.49 -64.50
N LEU A 7 38.69 0.53 -65.19
CA LEU A 7 38.41 -0.91 -65.04
C LEU A 7 39.36 -1.64 -64.09
N ILE A 8 40.51 -1.07 -63.73
CA ILE A 8 41.45 -1.68 -62.75
C ILE A 8 41.11 -1.26 -61.30
N GLY A 9 40.53 -0.07 -61.10
CA GLY A 9 40.02 0.36 -59.78
C GLY A 9 38.71 -0.34 -59.35
N LEU A 10 38.02 -1.01 -60.27
CA LEU A 10 36.75 -1.70 -60.02
C LEU A 10 36.89 -3.23 -59.90
N LEU A 11 38.09 -3.78 -60.10
CA LEU A 11 38.37 -5.23 -59.99
C LEU A 11 39.33 -5.59 -58.85
N LEU A 12 39.89 -4.61 -58.12
CA LEU A 12 40.61 -4.82 -56.85
C LEU A 12 39.77 -4.47 -55.61
N ALA A 13 38.46 -4.22 -55.78
CA ALA A 13 37.51 -4.02 -54.69
C ALA A 13 36.54 -5.21 -54.51
N ALA A 14 36.89 -6.39 -55.04
CA ALA A 14 36.02 -7.57 -55.06
C ALA A 14 36.63 -8.83 -54.42
N THR A 15 37.67 -8.69 -53.58
CA THR A 15 38.18 -9.80 -52.74
C THR A 15 38.68 -9.31 -51.38
N ALA A 16 37.81 -8.60 -50.66
CA ALA A 16 37.72 -8.86 -49.24
C ALA A 16 36.27 -9.27 -49.02
N PRO A 17 35.95 -10.54 -48.70
CA PRO A 17 34.64 -10.83 -48.15
C PRO A 17 34.52 -9.93 -46.92
N GLY A 18 33.66 -8.93 -47.02
CA GLY A 18 33.21 -8.14 -45.88
C GLY A 18 32.44 -9.07 -44.97
N TRP A 19 33.16 -9.90 -44.23
CA TRP A 19 32.72 -10.38 -42.93
C TRP A 19 32.80 -9.19 -41.96
N GLN A 20 32.00 -8.16 -42.21
CA GLN A 20 31.31 -7.54 -41.09
C GLN A 20 30.10 -8.43 -40.87
N ALA A 21 30.33 -9.61 -40.28
CA ALA A 21 29.33 -10.19 -39.43
C ALA A 21 28.96 -9.05 -38.48
N ALA A 22 27.73 -8.55 -38.54
CA ALA A 22 27.22 -7.70 -37.49
C ALA A 22 27.52 -8.47 -36.20
N ALA A 23 28.48 -8.00 -35.42
CA ALA A 23 28.88 -8.70 -34.21
C ALA A 23 27.62 -8.70 -33.34
N SER A 24 26.95 -9.84 -33.25
CA SER A 24 25.88 -10.03 -32.29
C SER A 24 26.49 -9.76 -30.93
N GLU A 25 25.87 -8.86 -30.17
CA GLU A 25 26.29 -8.56 -28.80
C GLU A 25 26.39 -9.87 -27.99
N PRO A 26 27.29 -9.94 -26.98
CA PRO A 26 27.57 -11.18 -26.28
C PRO A 26 26.30 -11.72 -25.60
N PRO A 27 26.14 -13.06 -25.51
CA PRO A 27 25.03 -13.64 -24.76
C PRO A 27 25.06 -13.17 -23.29
N ILE A 28 23.90 -13.14 -22.65
CA ILE A 28 23.80 -12.80 -21.23
C ILE A 28 24.60 -13.83 -20.43
N VAL A 29 25.53 -13.34 -19.61
CA VAL A 29 26.30 -14.13 -18.67
C VAL A 29 25.45 -14.31 -17.42
N VAL A 30 25.29 -15.53 -16.92
CA VAL A 30 24.63 -15.79 -15.63
C VAL A 30 25.66 -15.59 -14.51
N SER A 31 25.43 -14.62 -13.64
CA SER A 31 26.31 -14.29 -12.51
C SER A 31 25.59 -13.39 -11.49
N PRO A 32 26.05 -13.31 -10.24
CA PRO A 32 25.49 -12.38 -9.26
C PRO A 32 25.52 -10.92 -9.74
N GLU A 33 26.51 -10.54 -10.56
CA GLU A 33 26.64 -9.18 -11.06
C GLU A 33 25.61 -8.85 -12.16
N THR A 34 25.22 -9.81 -12.98
CA THR A 34 24.30 -9.62 -14.12
C THR A 34 22.88 -10.03 -13.77
N THR A 35 22.67 -11.29 -13.44
CA THR A 35 21.34 -11.85 -13.23
C THR A 35 20.94 -11.88 -11.76
N HIS A 36 21.85 -11.59 -10.83
CA HIS A 36 21.63 -11.62 -9.37
C HIS A 36 21.32 -13.03 -8.83
N LEU A 37 20.27 -13.67 -9.35
CA LEU A 37 20.00 -15.09 -9.27
C LEU A 37 20.90 -15.86 -10.24
N THR A 38 21.43 -17.00 -9.81
CA THR A 38 22.28 -17.87 -10.66
C THR A 38 21.73 -19.28 -10.83
N GLU A 39 20.87 -19.73 -9.91
CA GLU A 39 20.12 -20.98 -9.97
C GLU A 39 18.77 -20.80 -9.26
N PRO A 40 17.72 -21.56 -9.59
CA PRO A 40 17.64 -22.51 -10.70
C PRO A 40 17.68 -21.85 -12.09
N LEU A 41 18.04 -22.63 -13.12
CA LEU A 41 18.04 -22.19 -14.52
C LEU A 41 16.85 -22.77 -15.29
N ALA A 42 16.29 -21.98 -16.20
CA ALA A 42 15.29 -22.41 -17.18
C ALA A 42 15.95 -23.16 -18.37
N GLU A 43 15.14 -23.67 -19.29
CA GLU A 43 15.61 -24.47 -20.45
C GLU A 43 16.55 -23.69 -21.39
N ASP A 44 16.40 -22.37 -21.47
CA ASP A 44 17.25 -21.49 -22.27
C ASP A 44 18.60 -21.14 -21.60
N GLY A 45 18.85 -21.66 -20.39
CA GLY A 45 20.08 -21.46 -19.63
C GLY A 45 20.20 -20.15 -18.85
N LEU A 46 19.16 -19.30 -18.80
CA LEU A 46 19.12 -18.15 -17.87
C LEU A 46 18.21 -18.45 -16.66
N PRO A 47 18.31 -17.68 -15.56
CA PRO A 47 17.61 -18.02 -14.32
C PRO A 47 16.10 -18.13 -14.44
N ASP A 48 15.54 -19.09 -13.71
CA ASP A 48 14.10 -19.27 -13.48
C ASP A 48 13.70 -18.49 -12.23
N TYR A 49 13.47 -17.19 -12.38
CA TYR A 49 13.11 -16.30 -11.27
C TYR A 49 11.77 -16.70 -10.65
N SER A 50 10.77 -17.04 -11.47
CA SER A 50 9.42 -17.37 -11.01
C SER A 50 9.42 -18.68 -10.21
N GLY A 51 10.13 -19.71 -10.70
CA GLY A 51 10.30 -20.97 -9.97
C GLY A 51 11.12 -20.80 -8.69
N ALA A 52 12.16 -19.96 -8.69
CA ALA A 52 12.94 -19.64 -7.49
C ALA A 52 12.07 -18.97 -6.41
N LEU A 53 11.33 -17.93 -6.79
CA LEU A 53 10.42 -17.23 -5.88
C LEU A 53 9.32 -18.16 -5.36
N LEU A 54 8.70 -18.97 -6.22
CA LEU A 54 7.71 -19.95 -5.78
C LEU A 54 8.29 -20.97 -4.79
N ALA A 55 9.52 -21.44 -5.03
CA ALA A 55 10.20 -22.38 -4.15
C ALA A 55 10.44 -21.79 -2.75
N GLU A 56 10.84 -20.52 -2.67
CA GLU A 56 10.99 -19.79 -1.40
C GLU A 56 9.63 -19.57 -0.72
N LEU A 57 8.61 -19.15 -1.47
CA LEU A 57 7.29 -18.88 -0.93
C LEU A 57 6.61 -20.13 -0.37
N ARG A 58 6.83 -21.29 -0.98
CA ARG A 58 6.23 -22.58 -0.59
C ARG A 58 7.04 -23.34 0.46
N GLU A 59 8.20 -22.85 0.89
CA GLU A 59 9.07 -23.59 1.80
C GLU A 59 8.33 -23.94 3.12
N GLY A 60 8.28 -25.24 3.44
CA GLY A 60 7.62 -25.76 4.64
C GLY A 60 6.08 -25.71 4.61
N VAL A 61 5.46 -25.34 3.48
CA VAL A 61 4.01 -25.25 3.33
C VAL A 61 3.41 -26.63 3.02
N THR A 62 2.36 -27.00 3.76
CA THR A 62 1.50 -28.15 3.47
C THR A 62 0.03 -27.71 3.47
N PRO A 63 -0.90 -28.46 2.87
CA PRO A 63 -2.32 -28.11 2.91
C PRO A 63 -2.88 -27.94 4.34
N GLU A 64 -2.37 -28.71 5.30
CA GLU A 64 -2.85 -28.72 6.69
C GLU A 64 -2.35 -27.53 7.50
N ASN A 65 -1.16 -27.00 7.17
CA ASN A 65 -0.54 -25.91 7.93
C ASN A 65 -0.68 -24.54 7.24
N ASN A 66 -1.33 -24.47 6.08
CA ASN A 66 -1.43 -23.26 5.26
C ASN A 66 -2.73 -22.49 5.51
N GLY A 67 -2.61 -21.32 6.13
CA GLY A 67 -3.71 -20.36 6.30
C GLY A 67 -4.29 -19.83 5.00
N GLY A 68 -3.52 -19.81 3.90
CA GLY A 68 -3.95 -19.35 2.59
C GLY A 68 -5.16 -20.11 2.04
N ILE A 69 -5.27 -21.41 2.31
CA ILE A 69 -6.43 -22.23 1.89
C ILE A 69 -7.71 -21.78 2.60
N LEU A 70 -7.62 -21.54 3.91
CA LEU A 70 -8.74 -21.05 4.71
C LEU A 70 -9.12 -19.63 4.30
N TYR A 71 -8.12 -18.80 4.00
CA TYR A 71 -8.33 -17.45 3.47
C TYR A 71 -9.07 -17.48 2.13
N LEU A 72 -8.65 -18.31 1.17
CA LEU A 72 -9.32 -18.42 -0.13
C LEU A 72 -10.76 -18.91 0.02
N ARG A 73 -11.03 -19.84 0.95
CA ARG A 73 -12.41 -20.25 1.25
C ARG A 73 -13.25 -19.11 1.83
N ALA A 74 -12.65 -18.23 2.63
CA ALA A 74 -13.35 -17.07 3.19
C ALA A 74 -13.61 -15.97 2.15
N MET A 75 -12.68 -15.75 1.22
CA MET A 75 -12.68 -14.58 0.33
C MET A 75 -12.82 -14.93 -1.16
N TRP A 76 -13.25 -16.15 -1.49
CA TRP A 76 -13.32 -16.64 -2.88
C TRP A 76 -14.15 -15.72 -3.79
N PRO A 77 -13.68 -15.35 -5.00
CA PRO A 77 -12.48 -15.82 -5.70
C PRO A 77 -11.19 -15.03 -5.39
N ALA A 78 -11.21 -14.11 -4.43
CA ALA A 78 -10.04 -13.34 -3.96
C ALA A 78 -9.26 -12.64 -5.07
N GLY A 79 -9.97 -12.09 -6.07
CA GLY A 79 -9.37 -11.40 -7.23
C GLY A 79 -8.93 -12.32 -8.37
N LEU A 80 -9.07 -13.64 -8.26
CA LEU A 80 -8.82 -14.58 -9.36
C LEU A 80 -9.98 -14.54 -10.37
N THR A 81 -9.79 -13.79 -11.47
CA THR A 81 -10.82 -13.55 -12.48
C THR A 81 -10.88 -14.64 -13.55
N LEU A 82 -9.73 -15.18 -13.96
CA LEU A 82 -9.63 -16.20 -15.01
C LEU A 82 -9.75 -17.63 -14.45
N ASP A 83 -10.46 -18.49 -15.17
CA ASP A 83 -10.69 -19.88 -14.75
C ASP A 83 -9.40 -20.71 -14.71
N GLU A 84 -8.45 -20.43 -15.59
CA GLU A 84 -7.14 -21.10 -15.56
C GLU A 84 -6.33 -20.72 -14.31
N HIS A 85 -6.36 -19.44 -13.90
CA HIS A 85 -5.73 -18.96 -12.67
C HIS A 85 -6.34 -19.61 -11.43
N ARG A 86 -7.68 -19.74 -11.38
CA ARG A 86 -8.38 -20.46 -10.30
C ARG A 86 -7.95 -21.92 -10.23
N ARG A 87 -7.92 -22.62 -11.37
CA ARG A 87 -7.49 -24.02 -11.45
C ARG A 87 -6.04 -24.20 -11.02
N ALA A 88 -5.14 -23.35 -11.50
CA ALA A 88 -3.71 -23.40 -11.19
C ALA A 88 -3.47 -23.18 -9.69
N ALA A 89 -4.03 -22.12 -9.12
CA ALA A 89 -3.90 -21.83 -7.69
C ALA A 89 -4.48 -22.94 -6.80
N CYS A 90 -5.68 -23.45 -7.12
CA CYS A 90 -6.29 -24.54 -6.34
C CYS A 90 -5.48 -25.84 -6.44
N LYS A 91 -4.94 -26.16 -7.62
CA LYS A 91 -4.08 -27.32 -7.83
C LYS A 91 -2.78 -27.21 -7.03
N GLU A 92 -2.11 -26.06 -7.08
CA GLU A 92 -0.89 -25.77 -6.31
C GLU A 92 -1.13 -25.90 -4.80
N LEU A 93 -2.27 -25.43 -4.32
CA LEU A 93 -2.63 -25.49 -2.89
C LEU A 93 -3.23 -26.84 -2.46
N GLY A 94 -3.49 -27.77 -3.38
CA GLY A 94 -4.13 -29.04 -3.08
C GLY A 94 -5.56 -28.91 -2.54
N MET A 95 -6.30 -27.86 -2.95
CA MET A 95 -7.67 -27.61 -2.51
C MET A 95 -8.69 -27.78 -3.65
N PRO A 96 -9.95 -28.18 -3.37
CA PRO A 96 -11.00 -28.14 -4.38
C PRO A 96 -11.32 -26.68 -4.74
N ILE A 97 -11.76 -26.47 -5.98
CA ILE A 97 -12.23 -25.16 -6.44
C ILE A 97 -13.55 -24.86 -5.71
N PRO A 98 -13.65 -23.78 -4.92
CA PRO A 98 -14.89 -23.39 -4.29
C PRO A 98 -15.96 -22.97 -5.30
N GLU A 99 -17.22 -23.05 -4.89
CA GLU A 99 -18.35 -22.57 -5.71
C GLU A 99 -18.16 -21.09 -6.09
N PRO A 100 -18.55 -20.66 -7.29
CA PRO A 100 -18.43 -19.27 -7.71
C PRO A 100 -19.08 -18.30 -6.71
N ASN A 101 -18.38 -17.21 -6.38
CA ASN A 101 -18.84 -16.16 -5.46
C ASN A 101 -19.29 -16.67 -4.08
N SER A 102 -18.66 -17.75 -3.59
CA SER A 102 -18.93 -18.31 -2.25
C SER A 102 -18.22 -17.59 -1.11
N GLY A 103 -17.30 -16.67 -1.41
CA GLY A 103 -16.59 -15.87 -0.41
C GLY A 103 -17.37 -14.64 0.05
N MET A 104 -16.85 -14.01 1.09
CA MET A 104 -17.32 -12.72 1.59
C MET A 104 -17.03 -11.60 0.58
N GLU A 105 -17.93 -10.64 0.52
CA GLU A 105 -17.68 -9.33 -0.08
C GLU A 105 -17.58 -8.28 1.04
N SER A 106 -16.73 -7.26 0.86
CA SER A 106 -16.71 -6.17 1.82
C SER A 106 -17.99 -5.32 1.68
N PRO A 107 -18.52 -4.77 2.78
CA PRO A 107 -19.73 -3.96 2.73
C PRO A 107 -19.66 -2.84 1.68
N GLN A 108 -18.48 -2.24 1.47
CA GLN A 108 -18.28 -1.13 0.53
C GLN A 108 -18.22 -1.55 -0.95
N VAL A 109 -18.07 -2.84 -1.27
CA VAL A 109 -18.02 -3.32 -2.67
C VAL A 109 -19.24 -4.15 -3.05
N SER A 110 -20.02 -4.61 -2.07
CA SER A 110 -21.18 -5.47 -2.31
C SER A 110 -22.35 -4.67 -2.88
N ARG A 111 -22.56 -4.75 -4.20
CA ARG A 111 -23.68 -4.08 -4.89
C ARG A 111 -25.04 -4.45 -4.31
N ALA A 112 -25.21 -5.71 -3.92
CA ALA A 112 -26.46 -6.19 -3.32
C ALA A 112 -26.72 -5.54 -1.96
N LEU A 113 -25.68 -5.33 -1.15
CA LEU A 113 -25.80 -4.62 0.11
C LEU A 113 -26.04 -3.13 -0.10
N THR A 114 -25.32 -2.49 -1.02
CA THR A 114 -25.53 -1.07 -1.38
C THR A 114 -26.98 -0.83 -1.76
N GLU A 115 -27.55 -1.68 -2.60
CA GLU A 115 -28.96 -1.61 -3.00
C GLU A 115 -29.91 -1.78 -1.79
N ALA A 116 -29.64 -2.77 -0.92
CA ALA A 116 -30.47 -3.00 0.27
C ALA A 116 -30.43 -1.81 1.25
N VAL A 117 -29.26 -1.19 1.41
CA VAL A 117 -29.08 0.02 2.24
C VAL A 117 -29.81 1.21 1.61
N ARG A 118 -29.70 1.39 0.30
CA ARG A 118 -30.39 2.46 -0.42
C ARG A 118 -31.90 2.40 -0.21
N VAL A 119 -32.50 1.23 -0.47
CA VAL A 119 -33.94 1.02 -0.26
C VAL A 119 -34.33 1.26 1.19
N TRP A 120 -33.50 0.81 2.15
CA TRP A 120 -33.75 1.06 3.57
C TRP A 120 -33.70 2.55 3.92
N LEU A 121 -32.73 3.31 3.40
CA LEU A 121 -32.63 4.76 3.60
C LEU A 121 -33.87 5.47 3.02
N GLU A 122 -34.29 5.14 1.81
CA GLU A 122 -35.47 5.73 1.16
C GLU A 122 -36.76 5.51 1.95
N LEU A 123 -36.91 4.35 2.58
CA LEU A 123 -38.08 4.03 3.42
C LEU A 123 -38.07 4.73 4.79
N ASN A 124 -36.89 5.15 5.27
CA ASN A 124 -36.71 5.72 6.62
C ASN A 124 -36.39 7.22 6.64
N GLN A 125 -36.18 7.85 5.48
CA GLN A 125 -36.03 9.31 5.41
C GLN A 125 -37.38 10.02 5.62
N PRO A 126 -37.41 11.17 6.33
CA PRO A 126 -38.61 12.01 6.38
C PRO A 126 -38.97 12.44 4.96
N ALA A 127 -40.27 12.43 4.62
CA ALA A 127 -40.75 12.93 3.33
C ALA A 127 -40.50 14.45 3.19
N THR A 128 -39.25 14.84 2.91
CA THR A 128 -38.95 16.16 2.37
C THR A 128 -39.38 16.11 0.92
N GLY A 129 -40.34 16.94 0.50
CA GLY A 129 -40.92 16.95 -0.84
C GLY A 129 -39.98 17.29 -2.00
N ALA A 130 -38.67 17.08 -1.84
CA ALA A 130 -37.68 17.05 -2.91
C ALA A 130 -37.43 15.58 -3.28
N THR A 131 -37.75 15.20 -4.51
CA THR A 131 -37.30 13.94 -5.08
C THR A 131 -35.78 14.00 -5.18
N ALA A 132 -35.06 13.35 -4.27
CA ALA A 132 -33.66 13.03 -4.49
C ALA A 132 -33.59 12.21 -5.79
N GLY A 133 -32.76 12.61 -6.75
CA GLY A 133 -32.54 11.79 -7.95
C GLY A 133 -31.78 10.53 -7.59
N ASP A 134 -31.91 9.47 -8.39
CA ASP A 134 -31.32 8.14 -8.15
C ASP A 134 -29.82 8.17 -7.74
N GLY A 135 -29.04 9.14 -8.24
CA GLY A 135 -27.62 9.29 -7.87
C GLY A 135 -27.35 9.78 -6.44
N ALA A 136 -28.27 10.53 -5.82
CA ALA A 136 -28.08 11.05 -4.47
C ALA A 136 -28.36 10.00 -3.37
N SER A 137 -29.22 9.02 -3.65
CA SER A 137 -29.45 7.90 -2.73
C SER A 137 -28.35 6.84 -2.81
N ASP A 138 -27.75 6.64 -4.00
CA ASP A 138 -26.55 5.82 -4.18
C ASP A 138 -25.36 6.37 -3.38
N ASP A 139 -25.05 7.67 -3.52
CA ASP A 139 -23.97 8.33 -2.77
C ASP A 139 -24.15 8.20 -1.24
N ALA A 140 -25.38 8.38 -0.74
CA ALA A 140 -25.69 8.26 0.68
C ALA A 140 -25.53 6.83 1.23
N ALA A 141 -25.84 5.81 0.42
CA ALA A 141 -25.65 4.41 0.80
C ALA A 141 -24.15 4.05 0.87
N GLU A 142 -23.36 4.49 -0.11
CA GLU A 142 -21.90 4.31 -0.11
C GLU A 142 -21.24 5.04 1.07
N ASP A 143 -21.67 6.27 1.36
CA ASP A 143 -21.19 7.04 2.51
C ASP A 143 -21.52 6.35 3.83
N LEU A 144 -22.74 5.82 4.01
CA LEU A 144 -23.09 5.04 5.20
C LEU A 144 -22.15 3.84 5.34
N LEU A 145 -21.98 3.03 4.30
CA LEU A 145 -21.11 1.85 4.31
C LEU A 145 -19.64 2.19 4.60
N TYR A 146 -19.17 3.35 4.12
CA TYR A 146 -17.86 3.87 4.48
C TYR A 146 -17.80 4.22 5.98
N LEU A 147 -18.76 4.96 6.51
CA LEU A 147 -18.80 5.38 7.92
C LEU A 147 -18.83 4.17 8.87
N LEU A 148 -19.70 3.19 8.63
CA LEU A 148 -19.82 1.98 9.48
C LEU A 148 -18.51 1.15 9.53
N GLY A 149 -17.67 1.26 8.51
CA GLY A 149 -16.33 0.67 8.50
C GLY A 149 -15.27 1.44 9.31
N ASN A 150 -15.52 2.72 9.63
CA ASN A 150 -14.53 3.64 10.19
C ASN A 150 -14.89 4.22 11.57
N GLN A 151 -16.12 4.06 12.04
CA GLN A 151 -16.56 4.55 13.36
C GLN A 151 -17.52 3.55 14.04
N PRO A 152 -17.62 3.54 15.38
CA PRO A 152 -18.57 2.69 16.10
C PRO A 152 -20.02 2.93 15.69
N TRP A 153 -20.82 1.87 15.67
CA TRP A 153 -22.25 1.89 15.32
C TRP A 153 -22.96 0.69 15.96
N THR A 154 -24.29 0.74 16.04
CA THR A 154 -25.15 -0.29 16.63
C THR A 154 -26.06 -0.94 15.58
N THR A 155 -26.65 -2.07 15.92
CA THR A 155 -27.63 -2.76 15.06
C THR A 155 -28.80 -1.85 14.68
N GLU A 156 -29.21 -0.95 15.58
CA GLU A 156 -30.31 0.01 15.34
C GLU A 156 -29.93 1.07 14.30
N ASP A 157 -28.65 1.43 14.22
CA ASP A 157 -28.15 2.45 13.30
C ASP A 157 -28.22 2.00 11.83
N ALA A 158 -28.03 0.70 11.55
CA ALA A 158 -28.06 0.16 10.19
C ALA A 158 -28.45 -1.34 10.16
N PRO A 159 -29.73 -1.69 10.39
CA PRO A 159 -30.18 -3.08 10.46
C PRO A 159 -29.83 -3.95 9.23
N PRO A 160 -29.93 -3.45 7.96
CA PRO A 160 -29.54 -4.25 6.79
C PRO A 160 -28.06 -4.66 6.81
N VAL A 161 -27.18 -3.78 7.30
CA VAL A 161 -25.73 -4.03 7.37
C VAL A 161 -25.41 -5.00 8.49
N ALA A 162 -26.05 -4.87 9.66
CA ALA A 162 -25.91 -5.84 10.75
C ALA A 162 -26.35 -7.25 10.33
N MET A 163 -27.48 -7.37 9.63
CA MET A 163 -27.96 -8.64 9.09
C MET A 163 -27.00 -9.23 8.06
N TYR A 164 -26.45 -8.39 7.18
CA TYR A 164 -25.43 -8.81 6.23
C TYR A 164 -24.19 -9.35 6.94
N ILE A 165 -23.64 -8.62 7.92
CA ILE A 165 -22.48 -9.08 8.70
C ILE A 165 -22.77 -10.41 9.39
N ALA A 166 -23.95 -10.57 10.01
CA ALA A 166 -24.33 -11.83 10.66
C ALA A 166 -24.39 -13.01 9.68
N SER A 167 -24.81 -12.79 8.43
CA SER A 167 -24.83 -13.83 7.39
C SER A 167 -23.44 -14.31 6.96
N GLN A 168 -22.38 -13.55 7.26
CA GLN A 168 -21.00 -13.83 6.86
C GLN A 168 -20.18 -14.51 7.99
N GLU A 169 -20.82 -15.02 9.04
CA GLU A 169 -20.14 -15.56 10.23
C GLU A 169 -19.11 -16.67 9.91
N GLU A 170 -19.43 -17.53 8.96
CA GLU A 170 -18.51 -18.59 8.51
C GLU A 170 -17.23 -18.00 7.89
N GLY A 171 -17.34 -16.94 7.10
CA GLY A 171 -16.19 -16.28 6.48
C GLY A 171 -15.28 -15.65 7.54
N TYR A 172 -15.85 -14.95 8.53
CA TYR A 172 -15.08 -14.43 9.66
C TYR A 172 -14.38 -15.54 10.45
N ARG A 173 -15.08 -16.64 10.73
CA ARG A 173 -14.52 -17.81 11.41
C ARG A 173 -13.32 -18.38 10.64
N LEU A 174 -13.41 -18.47 9.31
CA LEU A 174 -12.33 -18.91 8.44
C LEU A 174 -11.15 -17.94 8.44
N LEU A 175 -11.37 -16.62 8.43
CA LEU A 175 -10.30 -15.62 8.54
C LEU A 175 -9.53 -15.73 9.87
N HIS A 176 -10.24 -15.91 10.99
CA HIS A 176 -9.62 -16.15 12.30
C HIS A 176 -8.75 -17.41 12.30
N GLN A 177 -9.25 -18.50 11.70
CA GLN A 177 -8.48 -19.75 11.58
C GLN A 177 -7.30 -19.62 10.63
N ALA A 178 -7.45 -18.88 9.53
CA ALA A 178 -6.40 -18.68 8.52
C ALA A 178 -5.16 -18.04 9.14
N VAL A 179 -5.33 -16.95 9.91
CA VAL A 179 -4.18 -16.24 10.51
C VAL A 179 -3.56 -17.01 11.68
N ALA A 180 -4.26 -17.98 12.26
CA ALA A 180 -3.75 -18.84 13.32
C ALA A 180 -2.88 -20.00 12.80
N GLN A 181 -2.88 -20.25 11.48
CA GLN A 181 -2.05 -21.31 10.88
C GLN A 181 -0.56 -20.96 10.93
N GLN A 182 0.30 -21.98 10.94
CA GLN A 182 1.75 -21.77 10.99
C GLN A 182 2.24 -21.06 9.72
N GLN A 183 1.83 -21.56 8.56
CA GLN A 183 2.20 -21.00 7.26
C GLN A 183 1.06 -20.20 6.65
N PHE A 184 1.40 -19.30 5.73
CA PHE A 184 0.43 -18.56 4.93
C PHE A 184 1.02 -18.33 3.54
N TYR A 185 0.52 -19.09 2.58
CA TYR A 185 1.00 -19.10 1.20
C TYR A 185 -0.19 -18.98 0.24
N LEU A 186 -0.11 -17.96 -0.60
CA LEU A 186 -1.04 -17.65 -1.68
C LEU A 186 -0.21 -17.36 -2.95
N PRO A 187 -0.07 -18.32 -3.88
CA PRO A 187 0.77 -18.14 -5.06
C PRO A 187 0.10 -17.19 -6.06
N SER A 188 0.85 -16.20 -6.55
CA SER A 188 0.38 -15.42 -7.72
C SER A 188 0.15 -16.39 -8.89
N PRO A 189 -1.01 -16.31 -9.56
CA PRO A 189 -1.31 -17.21 -10.67
C PRO A 189 -0.36 -17.01 -11.86
N SER A 190 0.19 -15.81 -12.05
CA SER A 190 1.17 -15.54 -13.12
C SER A 190 2.43 -16.39 -12.94
N LEU A 191 2.91 -16.59 -11.71
CA LEU A 191 4.07 -17.44 -11.45
C LEU A 191 3.81 -18.93 -11.78
N LEU A 192 2.54 -19.35 -11.80
CA LEU A 192 2.14 -20.74 -12.03
C LEU A 192 1.81 -21.04 -13.50
N VAL A 193 1.13 -20.10 -14.17
CA VAL A 193 0.61 -20.29 -15.54
C VAL A 193 1.54 -19.70 -16.59
N GLU A 194 2.24 -18.63 -16.23
CA GLU A 194 3.03 -17.78 -17.13
C GLU A 194 4.43 -17.50 -16.54
N PRO A 195 5.20 -18.55 -16.14
CA PRO A 195 6.43 -18.36 -15.34
C PRO A 195 7.55 -17.61 -16.07
N ASP A 196 7.52 -17.60 -17.41
CA ASP A 196 8.52 -16.94 -18.25
C ASP A 196 8.20 -15.46 -18.54
N GLU A 197 7.00 -14.98 -18.17
CA GLU A 197 6.63 -13.58 -18.38
C GLU A 197 7.43 -12.65 -17.45
N PRO A 198 7.76 -11.43 -17.92
CA PRO A 198 8.44 -10.46 -17.08
C PRO A 198 7.54 -10.06 -15.91
N TRP A 199 8.12 -9.93 -14.71
CA TRP A 199 7.36 -9.68 -13.49
C TRP A 199 6.61 -8.35 -13.47
N ILE A 200 6.92 -7.43 -14.37
CA ILE A 200 6.11 -6.21 -14.56
C ILE A 200 4.67 -6.52 -15.01
N ALA A 201 4.45 -7.67 -15.65
CA ALA A 201 3.13 -8.17 -16.03
C ALA A 201 2.50 -9.10 -14.95
N MET A 202 3.20 -9.33 -13.84
CA MET A 202 2.74 -10.22 -12.78
C MET A 202 1.46 -9.70 -12.14
N LEU A 203 0.44 -10.56 -12.06
CA LEU A 203 -0.81 -10.25 -11.38
C LEU A 203 -0.67 -10.35 -9.86
N LEU A 204 -1.26 -9.38 -9.17
CA LEU A 204 -1.32 -9.30 -7.70
C LEU A 204 -2.78 -9.31 -7.23
N PRO A 205 -3.51 -10.45 -7.31
CA PRO A 205 -4.95 -10.49 -7.00
C PRO A 205 -5.24 -10.39 -5.50
N PHE A 206 -4.39 -10.99 -4.66
CA PHE A 206 -4.66 -11.15 -3.23
C PHE A 206 -4.51 -9.87 -2.41
N PRO A 207 -3.57 -8.94 -2.68
CA PRO A 207 -3.42 -7.76 -1.85
C PRO A 207 -4.70 -6.91 -1.77
N GLN A 208 -5.41 -6.70 -2.88
CA GLN A 208 -6.69 -6.00 -2.84
C GLN A 208 -7.75 -6.79 -2.05
N SER A 209 -7.85 -8.10 -2.28
CA SER A 209 -8.74 -8.98 -1.51
C SER A 209 -8.47 -8.92 0.00
N MET A 210 -7.21 -8.79 0.43
CA MET A 210 -6.87 -8.69 1.86
C MET A 210 -7.30 -7.36 2.47
N ARG A 211 -7.28 -6.26 1.71
CA ARG A 211 -7.90 -4.99 2.15
C ARG A 211 -9.40 -5.18 2.33
N ASP A 212 -10.05 -5.90 1.43
CA ASP A 212 -11.49 -6.15 1.53
C ASP A 212 -11.83 -7.05 2.73
N ALA A 213 -11.04 -8.08 3.01
CA ALA A 213 -11.16 -8.88 4.24
C ALA A 213 -11.01 -8.01 5.50
N ALA A 214 -10.05 -7.09 5.52
CA ALA A 214 -9.86 -6.14 6.61
C ALA A 214 -11.05 -5.18 6.77
N ARG A 215 -11.66 -4.73 5.66
CA ARG A 215 -12.86 -3.90 5.68
C ARG A 215 -14.08 -4.64 6.24
N CYS A 216 -14.25 -5.93 5.92
CA CYS A 216 -15.27 -6.77 6.56
C CYS A 216 -15.08 -6.80 8.08
N LEU A 217 -13.86 -7.13 8.52
CA LEU A 217 -13.50 -7.20 9.94
C LEU A 217 -13.68 -5.85 10.64
N ALA A 218 -13.32 -4.74 9.99
CA ALA A 218 -13.48 -3.40 10.55
C ALA A 218 -14.95 -3.01 10.74
N ALA A 219 -15.82 -3.32 9.78
CA ALA A 219 -17.26 -3.08 9.92
C ALA A 219 -17.85 -3.87 11.10
N ARG A 220 -17.51 -5.16 11.23
CA ARG A 220 -17.96 -5.99 12.37
C ARG A 220 -17.34 -5.57 13.70
N ALA A 221 -16.07 -5.16 13.71
CA ALA A 221 -15.41 -4.68 14.91
C ALA A 221 -16.01 -3.37 15.40
N ASN A 222 -16.33 -2.43 14.50
CA ASN A 222 -17.00 -1.19 14.86
C ASN A 222 -18.45 -1.40 15.33
N LEU A 223 -19.17 -2.39 14.77
CA LEU A 223 -20.45 -2.85 15.32
C LEU A 223 -20.26 -3.34 16.76
N SER A 224 -19.29 -4.22 16.98
CA SER A 224 -18.98 -4.76 18.30
C SER A 224 -18.60 -3.65 19.30
N ILE A 225 -17.90 -2.59 18.87
CA ILE A 225 -17.59 -1.44 19.72
C ILE A 225 -18.87 -0.67 20.09
N GLY A 226 -19.76 -0.41 19.13
CA GLY A 226 -21.01 0.30 19.41
C GLY A 226 -21.95 -0.48 20.32
N GLU A 227 -21.95 -1.82 20.23
CA GLU A 227 -22.71 -2.71 21.11
C GLU A 227 -22.03 -2.94 22.48
N GLY A 228 -20.86 -2.34 22.74
CA GLY A 228 -20.12 -2.50 24.01
C GLY A 228 -19.30 -3.80 24.13
N GLU A 229 -19.26 -4.63 23.09
CA GLU A 229 -18.55 -5.91 23.01
C GLU A 229 -17.06 -5.72 22.62
N LEU A 230 -16.33 -4.94 23.42
CA LEU A 230 -14.96 -4.50 23.11
C LEU A 230 -13.96 -5.65 22.93
N ASP A 231 -14.13 -6.76 23.66
CA ASP A 231 -13.28 -7.95 23.51
C ASP A 231 -13.49 -8.66 22.17
N ALA A 232 -14.72 -8.66 21.64
CA ALA A 232 -15.00 -9.17 20.30
C ALA A 232 -14.36 -8.27 19.24
N ALA A 233 -14.51 -6.96 19.37
CA ALA A 233 -13.87 -5.98 18.48
C ALA A 233 -12.34 -6.12 18.46
N TRP A 234 -11.71 -6.30 19.62
CA TRP A 234 -10.27 -6.47 19.71
C TRP A 234 -9.80 -7.77 19.05
N ARG A 235 -10.56 -8.87 19.13
CA ARG A 235 -10.24 -10.12 18.44
C ARG A 235 -10.21 -9.94 16.92
N ASP A 236 -11.16 -9.21 16.35
CA ASP A 236 -11.16 -8.89 14.91
C ASP A 236 -10.01 -7.95 14.53
N CYS A 237 -9.72 -6.98 15.38
CA CYS A 237 -8.57 -6.09 15.21
C CYS A 237 -7.25 -6.87 15.12
N LEU A 238 -7.04 -7.88 15.97
CA LEU A 238 -5.86 -8.76 15.92
C LEU A 238 -5.76 -9.55 14.61
N VAL A 239 -6.88 -9.99 14.02
CA VAL A 239 -6.86 -10.68 12.72
C VAL A 239 -6.39 -9.73 11.62
N MET A 240 -6.83 -8.48 11.60
CA MET A 240 -6.37 -7.50 10.61
C MET A 240 -4.85 -7.26 10.71
N TYR A 241 -4.31 -7.14 11.92
CA TYR A 241 -2.85 -7.06 12.13
C TYR A 241 -2.12 -8.31 11.63
N ALA A 242 -2.64 -9.49 11.92
CA ALA A 242 -2.05 -10.73 11.48
C ALA A 242 -2.10 -10.86 9.95
N LEU A 243 -3.21 -10.47 9.29
CA LEU A 243 -3.30 -10.43 7.82
C LEU A 243 -2.24 -9.48 7.21
N SER A 244 -2.06 -8.29 7.78
CA SER A 244 -1.01 -7.35 7.36
C SER A 244 0.40 -7.98 7.44
N GLU A 245 0.66 -8.86 8.41
CA GLU A 245 1.91 -9.61 8.57
C GLU A 245 2.06 -10.79 7.62
N ARG A 246 0.95 -11.39 7.17
CA ARG A 246 0.98 -12.49 6.20
C ARG A 246 1.28 -12.02 4.77
N ILE A 247 1.12 -10.73 4.48
CA ILE A 247 1.57 -10.13 3.23
C ILE A 247 3.10 -10.06 3.27
N ARG A 248 3.75 -10.96 2.52
CA ARG A 248 5.20 -10.96 2.34
C ARG A 248 5.61 -9.79 1.42
N PRO A 249 6.69 -9.06 1.72
CA PRO A 249 7.13 -7.91 0.94
C PRO A 249 7.86 -8.37 -0.33
N VAL A 250 7.15 -9.04 -1.25
CA VAL A 250 7.70 -9.43 -2.55
C VAL A 250 7.83 -8.19 -3.42
N THR A 251 6.74 -7.42 -3.57
CA THR A 251 6.70 -6.16 -4.34
C THR A 251 6.41 -4.95 -3.46
N LEU A 252 6.66 -3.73 -3.96
CA LEU A 252 6.26 -2.52 -3.24
C LEU A 252 4.74 -2.43 -3.07
N VAL A 253 3.98 -2.95 -4.03
CA VAL A 253 2.52 -3.02 -3.95
C VAL A 253 2.10 -3.86 -2.73
N ASP A 254 2.74 -5.00 -2.49
CA ASP A 254 2.47 -5.84 -1.32
C ASP A 254 2.69 -5.06 -0.01
N GLU A 255 3.82 -4.36 0.14
CA GLU A 255 4.11 -3.62 1.37
C GLU A 255 3.19 -2.39 1.54
N LEU A 256 2.83 -1.69 0.46
CA LEU A 256 1.85 -0.60 0.50
C LEU A 256 0.45 -1.10 0.92
N VAL A 257 0.06 -2.29 0.46
CA VAL A 257 -1.17 -2.95 0.90
C VAL A 257 -1.07 -3.34 2.37
N SER A 258 0.05 -3.92 2.79
CA SER A 258 0.30 -4.27 4.19
C SER A 258 0.14 -3.06 5.11
N ILE A 259 0.66 -1.89 4.70
CA ILE A 259 0.46 -0.61 5.39
C ILE A 259 -1.02 -0.22 5.45
N ALA A 260 -1.75 -0.35 4.34
CA ALA A 260 -3.17 -0.01 4.30
C ALA A 260 -4.01 -0.90 5.24
N VAL A 261 -3.76 -2.22 5.25
CA VAL A 261 -4.44 -3.16 6.16
C VAL A 261 -4.14 -2.81 7.62
N GLU A 262 -2.88 -2.50 7.94
CA GLU A 262 -2.51 -2.07 9.29
C GLU A 262 -3.21 -0.76 9.68
N SER A 263 -3.31 0.20 8.76
CA SER A 263 -3.99 1.48 9.01
C SER A 263 -5.49 1.32 9.30
N ILE A 264 -6.17 0.33 8.71
CA ILE A 264 -7.56 0.00 9.02
C ILE A 264 -7.65 -0.52 10.46
N ALA A 265 -6.75 -1.42 10.84
CA ALA A 265 -6.68 -1.96 12.20
C ALA A 265 -6.37 -0.87 13.25
N ASP A 266 -5.47 0.07 12.94
CA ASP A 266 -5.16 1.22 13.79
C ASP A 266 -6.40 2.08 14.05
N GLY A 267 -7.24 2.29 13.02
CA GLY A 267 -8.51 3.01 13.14
C GLY A 267 -9.46 2.35 14.15
N VAL A 268 -9.68 1.04 14.01
CA VAL A 268 -10.51 0.25 14.95
C VAL A 268 -9.91 0.27 16.35
N ALA A 269 -8.60 0.13 16.49
CA ALA A 269 -7.94 0.18 17.79
C ALA A 269 -8.13 1.55 18.48
N LEU A 270 -8.05 2.66 17.73
CA LEU A 270 -8.30 3.99 18.27
C LEU A 270 -9.77 4.19 18.68
N ASN A 271 -10.72 3.66 17.90
CA ASN A 271 -12.14 3.67 18.27
C ASN A 271 -12.39 2.89 19.57
N LEU A 272 -11.79 1.70 19.71
CA LEU A 272 -11.86 0.88 20.91
C LEU A 272 -11.23 1.58 22.12
N LEU A 273 -10.03 2.17 21.95
CA LEU A 273 -9.34 2.91 23.02
C LEU A 273 -10.10 4.16 23.45
N ASN A 274 -10.98 4.68 22.59
CA ASN A 274 -11.82 5.82 22.93
C ASN A 274 -13.05 5.44 23.77
N SER A 275 -13.58 4.22 23.62
CA SER A 275 -14.86 3.81 24.22
C SER A 275 -14.95 4.16 25.72
N PRO A 276 -16.08 4.72 26.18
CA PRO A 276 -16.31 4.99 27.60
C PRO A 276 -16.43 3.71 28.44
N GLU A 277 -16.80 2.58 27.84
CA GLU A 277 -16.86 1.25 28.44
C GLU A 277 -15.47 0.59 28.54
N LEU A 278 -14.41 1.22 28.02
CA LEU A 278 -13.07 0.64 28.05
C LEU A 278 -12.59 0.40 29.48
N GLU A 279 -12.35 -0.87 29.79
CA GLU A 279 -11.73 -1.28 31.03
C GLU A 279 -10.20 -1.35 30.93
N ARG A 280 -9.56 -1.12 32.07
CA ARG A 280 -8.10 -1.15 32.23
C ARG A 280 -7.44 -2.44 31.69
N PRO A 281 -7.95 -3.67 31.95
CA PRO A 281 -7.30 -4.88 31.46
C PRO A 281 -7.19 -4.94 29.93
N LEU A 282 -8.23 -4.49 29.22
CA LEU A 282 -8.23 -4.44 27.77
C LEU A 282 -7.26 -3.36 27.26
N ALA A 283 -7.27 -2.17 27.84
CA ALA A 283 -6.32 -1.10 27.50
C ALA A 283 -4.85 -1.58 27.64
N LEU A 284 -4.53 -2.32 28.70
CA LEU A 284 -3.19 -2.89 28.90
C LEU A 284 -2.84 -4.02 27.93
N ARG A 285 -3.83 -4.82 27.48
CA ARG A 285 -3.61 -5.82 26.42
C ARG A 285 -3.27 -5.16 25.09
N VAL A 286 -4.00 -4.10 24.72
CA VAL A 286 -3.71 -3.30 23.52
C VAL A 286 -2.31 -2.67 23.63
N LEU A 287 -1.98 -2.04 24.76
CA LEU A 287 -0.65 -1.46 25.00
C LEU A 287 0.47 -2.50 24.87
N ARG A 288 0.29 -3.67 25.48
CA ARG A 288 1.27 -4.77 25.41
C ARG A 288 1.47 -5.25 23.98
N PHE A 289 0.38 -5.38 23.23
CA PHE A 289 0.42 -5.79 21.83
C PHE A 289 1.30 -4.83 21.00
N TYR A 290 1.08 -3.52 21.07
CA TYR A 290 1.92 -2.58 20.31
C TYR A 290 3.37 -2.53 20.81
N ARG A 291 3.60 -2.61 22.13
CA ARG A 291 4.97 -2.63 22.69
C ARG A 291 5.81 -3.83 22.24
N GLN A 292 5.17 -4.93 21.84
CA GLN A 292 5.84 -6.13 21.36
C GLN A 292 6.13 -6.11 19.86
N ARG A 293 5.65 -5.09 19.13
CA ARG A 293 5.82 -4.97 17.68
C ARG A 293 7.00 -4.05 17.35
N PRO A 294 8.13 -4.57 16.85
CA PRO A 294 9.22 -3.71 16.38
C PRO A 294 8.76 -2.91 15.15
N PRO A 295 9.46 -1.82 14.76
CA PRO A 295 9.28 -1.17 13.47
C PRO A 295 9.34 -2.18 12.31
N ARG A 296 8.52 -1.98 11.27
CA ARG A 296 8.56 -2.78 10.05
C ARG A 296 9.38 -2.07 8.97
N HIS A 297 10.24 -2.83 8.31
CA HIS A 297 11.21 -2.38 7.30
C HIS A 297 11.09 -3.22 6.02
N GLY A 298 9.88 -3.30 5.46
CA GLY A 298 9.56 -4.16 4.33
C GLY A 298 9.95 -3.55 2.98
N MET A 299 10.04 -2.22 2.86
CA MET A 299 10.26 -1.55 1.58
C MET A 299 11.60 -1.92 0.95
N ALA A 300 12.66 -2.01 1.77
CA ALA A 300 13.97 -2.40 1.27
C ALA A 300 13.97 -3.83 0.70
N ALA A 301 13.28 -4.77 1.34
CA ALA A 301 13.17 -6.15 0.87
C ALA A 301 12.33 -6.24 -0.42
N ALA A 302 11.22 -5.52 -0.49
CA ALA A 302 10.38 -5.43 -1.69
C ALA A 302 11.13 -4.85 -2.90
N ILE A 303 12.00 -3.86 -2.67
CA ILE A 303 12.86 -3.31 -3.71
C ILE A 303 13.92 -4.33 -4.15
N ASP A 304 14.55 -5.01 -3.18
CA ASP A 304 15.65 -5.96 -3.42
C ASP A 304 15.19 -7.19 -4.21
N VAL A 305 13.96 -7.65 -3.96
CA VAL A 305 13.38 -8.84 -4.58
C VAL A 305 12.49 -8.47 -5.76
N GLY A 306 11.33 -7.85 -5.52
CA GLY A 306 10.30 -7.65 -6.53
C GLY A 306 10.69 -6.62 -7.57
N GLU A 307 11.03 -5.40 -7.15
CA GLU A 307 11.33 -4.32 -8.11
C GLU A 307 12.61 -4.63 -8.92
N ARG A 308 13.66 -5.16 -8.26
CA ARG A 308 14.85 -5.68 -8.95
C ARG A 308 14.47 -6.81 -9.90
N GLY A 309 13.63 -7.75 -9.48
CA GLY A 309 13.15 -8.85 -10.31
C GLY A 309 12.34 -8.39 -11.53
N MET A 310 11.50 -7.37 -11.39
CA MET A 310 10.80 -6.72 -12.51
C MET A 310 11.78 -6.16 -13.53
N PHE A 311 12.80 -5.43 -13.07
CA PHE A 311 13.85 -4.92 -13.95
C PHE A 311 14.61 -6.06 -14.66
N LEU A 312 15.08 -7.06 -13.93
CA LEU A 312 15.90 -8.15 -14.46
C LEU A 312 15.13 -9.01 -15.47
N THR A 313 13.90 -9.40 -15.13
CA THR A 313 13.05 -10.22 -16.00
C THR A 313 12.60 -9.44 -17.24
N ALA A 314 12.29 -8.14 -17.12
CA ALA A 314 11.99 -7.28 -18.27
C ALA A 314 13.21 -7.11 -19.19
N ALA A 315 14.40 -6.90 -18.64
CA ALA A 315 15.63 -6.77 -19.43
C ALA A 315 15.96 -8.08 -20.17
N ILE A 316 15.79 -9.24 -19.53
CA ILE A 316 15.97 -10.55 -20.16
C ILE A 316 14.93 -10.77 -21.26
N ALA A 317 13.65 -10.55 -20.97
CA ALA A 317 12.56 -10.68 -21.95
C ALA A 317 12.81 -9.82 -23.19
N TYR A 318 13.22 -8.56 -23.01
CA TYR A 318 13.56 -7.67 -24.12
C TYR A 318 14.79 -8.14 -24.92
N ALA A 319 15.80 -8.67 -24.23
CA ALA A 319 17.04 -9.12 -24.86
C ALA A 319 16.86 -10.40 -25.70
N THR A 320 16.03 -11.33 -25.23
CA THR A 320 15.97 -12.70 -25.77
C THR A 320 14.63 -13.04 -26.40
N GLY A 321 13.59 -12.22 -26.21
CA GLY A 321 12.21 -12.57 -26.54
C GLY A 321 11.66 -13.68 -25.65
N ARG A 322 12.14 -13.81 -24.41
CA ARG A 322 11.59 -14.74 -23.42
C ARG A 322 10.20 -14.27 -22.98
N GLY A 323 9.25 -15.21 -22.87
CA GLY A 323 7.85 -14.91 -22.59
C GLY A 323 7.05 -14.63 -23.86
N SER A 324 5.78 -14.30 -23.72
CA SER A 324 4.90 -13.93 -24.82
C SER A 324 4.80 -12.41 -25.02
N VAL A 325 5.12 -11.61 -24.00
CA VAL A 325 5.20 -10.15 -24.12
C VAL A 325 6.35 -9.78 -25.06
N THR A 326 6.00 -9.20 -26.21
CA THR A 326 6.98 -8.76 -27.20
C THR A 326 7.77 -7.55 -26.72
N PRO A 327 9.00 -7.32 -27.22
CA PRO A 327 9.74 -6.08 -26.95
C PRO A 327 8.93 -4.82 -27.31
N GLU A 328 8.11 -4.87 -28.36
CA GLU A 328 7.21 -3.78 -28.74
C GLU A 328 6.13 -3.51 -27.70
N GLU A 329 5.49 -4.56 -27.16
CA GLU A 329 4.49 -4.43 -26.10
C GLU A 329 5.14 -3.94 -24.80
N LEU A 330 6.31 -4.47 -24.45
CA LEU A 330 7.06 -4.01 -23.28
C LEU A 330 7.46 -2.54 -23.41
N SER A 331 7.91 -2.12 -24.59
CA SER A 331 8.19 -0.71 -24.89
C SER A 331 6.95 0.17 -24.74
N GLN A 332 5.76 -0.31 -25.12
CA GLN A 332 4.52 0.44 -24.94
C GLN A 332 4.07 0.49 -23.47
N MET A 333 4.14 -0.62 -22.76
CA MET A 333 3.77 -0.72 -21.34
C MET A 333 4.64 0.20 -20.47
N LEU A 334 5.92 0.30 -20.81
CA LEU A 334 6.91 1.07 -20.05
C LEU A 334 7.20 2.45 -20.65
N ASP A 335 6.55 2.85 -21.75
CA ASP A 335 6.87 4.09 -22.48
C ASP A 335 8.37 4.22 -22.82
N LEU A 336 8.99 3.11 -23.24
CA LEU A 336 10.39 3.05 -23.63
C LEU A 336 10.57 3.35 -25.13
N PRO A 337 11.68 4.00 -25.53
CA PRO A 337 12.06 4.06 -26.93
C PRO A 337 12.22 2.65 -27.51
N ARG A 338 11.88 2.49 -28.79
CA ARG A 338 12.20 1.24 -29.50
C ARG A 338 13.70 1.15 -29.71
N VAL A 339 14.29 0.04 -29.27
CA VAL A 339 15.72 -0.22 -29.41
C VAL A 339 15.92 -1.51 -30.18
N ASP A 340 16.86 -1.52 -31.12
CA ASP A 340 17.32 -2.75 -31.76
C ASP A 340 18.12 -3.56 -30.74
N ALA A 341 17.47 -4.55 -30.12
CA ALA A 341 18.03 -5.38 -29.05
C ALA A 341 19.35 -6.06 -29.45
N ALA A 342 19.58 -6.30 -30.75
CA ALA A 342 20.81 -6.90 -31.27
C ALA A 342 22.04 -5.96 -31.23
N ARG A 343 21.84 -4.68 -30.90
CA ARG A 343 22.87 -3.63 -30.85
C ARG A 343 23.13 -3.09 -29.44
N VAL A 344 22.70 -3.83 -28.43
CA VAL A 344 22.78 -3.49 -27.01
C VAL A 344 23.54 -4.59 -26.26
N ASP A 345 24.59 -4.22 -25.52
CA ASP A 345 25.23 -5.14 -24.58
C ASP A 345 24.39 -5.23 -23.29
N TRP A 346 23.52 -6.23 -23.24
CA TRP A 346 22.63 -6.49 -22.10
C TRP A 346 23.38 -6.81 -20.81
N ASN A 347 24.61 -7.33 -20.87
CA ASN A 347 25.41 -7.56 -19.66
C ASN A 347 25.80 -6.23 -19.00
N VAL A 348 26.00 -5.15 -19.76
CA VAL A 348 26.25 -3.82 -19.20
C VAL A 348 25.00 -3.27 -18.53
N ILE A 349 23.83 -3.43 -19.16
CA ILE A 349 22.54 -2.99 -18.61
C ILE A 349 22.28 -3.67 -17.26
N LEU A 350 22.34 -5.00 -17.25
CA LEU A 350 22.10 -5.82 -16.08
C LEU A 350 23.04 -5.50 -14.92
N ARG A 351 24.36 -5.38 -15.18
CA ARG A 351 25.35 -5.00 -14.15
C ARG A 351 25.12 -3.62 -13.57
N ASN A 352 24.80 -2.65 -14.43
CA ASN A 352 24.54 -1.29 -13.97
C ASN A 352 23.24 -1.24 -13.15
N GLY A 353 22.20 -1.95 -13.58
CA GLY A 353 20.95 -2.02 -12.86
C GLY A 353 21.09 -2.62 -11.48
N ASN A 354 21.75 -3.77 -11.34
CA ASN A 354 22.01 -4.36 -10.03
C ASN A 354 22.75 -3.38 -9.10
N LYS A 355 23.77 -2.66 -9.59
CA LYS A 355 24.46 -1.64 -8.78
C LYS A 355 23.53 -0.51 -8.33
N TRP A 356 22.57 -0.10 -9.18
CA TRP A 356 21.57 0.91 -8.80
C TRP A 356 20.63 0.42 -7.71
N TYR A 357 20.14 -0.82 -7.82
CA TYR A 357 19.34 -1.47 -6.78
C TYR A 357 20.13 -1.69 -5.50
N ASP A 358 21.38 -2.14 -5.57
CA ASP A 358 22.25 -2.32 -4.39
C ASP A 358 22.42 -0.99 -3.63
N ASN A 359 22.70 0.10 -4.35
CA ASN A 359 22.83 1.43 -3.75
C ASN A 359 21.50 1.92 -3.16
N LEU A 360 20.38 1.66 -3.83
CA LEU A 360 19.05 2.03 -3.33
C LEU A 360 18.70 1.26 -2.06
N VAL A 361 18.87 -0.06 -2.06
CA VAL A 361 18.61 -0.95 -0.92
C VAL A 361 19.50 -0.57 0.25
N ALA A 362 20.78 -0.26 0.01
CA ALA A 362 21.68 0.24 1.04
C ALA A 362 21.20 1.57 1.64
N ALA A 363 20.77 2.52 0.80
CA ALA A 363 20.22 3.78 1.28
C ALA A 363 18.94 3.57 2.11
N MET A 364 18.02 2.72 1.65
CA MET A 364 16.77 2.37 2.35
C MET A 364 17.02 1.68 3.70
N ARG A 365 18.09 0.88 3.82
CA ARG A 365 18.46 0.18 5.07
C ARG A 365 19.18 1.07 6.09
N THR A 366 19.53 2.31 5.75
CA THR A 366 20.10 3.28 6.70
C THR A 366 19.11 3.51 7.84
N GLU A 367 19.48 3.25 9.10
CA GLU A 367 18.56 3.33 10.25
C GLU A 367 18.15 4.77 10.57
N ASP A 368 19.13 5.68 10.59
CA ASP A 368 18.90 7.09 10.91
C ASP A 368 18.10 7.79 9.81
N TRP A 369 17.00 8.45 10.20
CA TRP A 369 16.08 9.05 9.24
C TRP A 369 16.69 10.24 8.47
N PRO A 370 17.36 11.22 9.10
CA PRO A 370 18.07 12.28 8.37
C PRO A 370 19.12 11.77 7.38
N GLU A 371 19.95 10.81 7.80
CA GLU A 371 20.96 10.19 6.92
C GLU A 371 20.30 9.44 5.75
N ARG A 372 19.30 8.59 6.03
CA ARG A 372 18.51 7.89 5.00
C ARG A 372 17.89 8.87 4.02
N SER A 373 17.23 9.91 4.50
CA SER A 373 16.54 10.90 3.66
C SER A 373 17.50 11.64 2.73
N THR A 374 18.70 11.98 3.23
CA THR A 374 19.75 12.59 2.41
C THR A 374 20.27 11.61 1.36
N ALA A 375 20.54 10.36 1.74
CA ALA A 375 21.02 9.32 0.83
C ALA A 375 20.00 9.03 -0.29
N LEU A 376 18.70 8.96 0.03
CA LEU A 376 17.63 8.74 -0.95
C LEU A 376 17.45 9.97 -1.87
N ALA A 377 17.53 11.18 -1.33
CA ALA A 377 17.47 12.40 -2.15
C ALA A 377 18.68 12.51 -3.09
N ASP A 378 19.87 12.11 -2.64
CA ASP A 378 21.08 12.06 -3.46
C ASP A 378 20.97 11.00 -4.56
N TRP A 379 20.45 9.82 -4.21
CA TRP A 379 20.21 8.75 -5.16
C TRP A 379 19.21 9.19 -6.24
N GLU A 380 18.07 9.78 -5.86
CA GLU A 380 17.03 10.23 -6.78
C GLU A 380 17.56 11.33 -7.70
N ARG A 381 18.32 12.31 -7.17
CA ARG A 381 18.97 13.34 -8.00
C ARG A 381 19.89 12.75 -9.08
N ARG A 382 20.58 11.63 -8.78
CA ARG A 382 21.46 10.96 -9.74
C ARG A 382 20.66 10.22 -10.81
N ILE A 383 19.58 9.53 -10.44
CA ILE A 383 18.67 8.87 -11.39
C ILE A 383 17.99 9.89 -12.30
N ASP A 384 17.48 10.97 -11.72
CA ASP A 384 16.91 12.10 -12.46
C ASP A 384 17.90 12.71 -13.46
N ALA A 385 19.17 12.84 -13.06
CA ALA A 385 20.22 13.32 -13.94
C ALA A 385 20.48 12.35 -15.10
N LEU A 386 20.44 11.03 -14.86
CA LEU A 386 20.53 10.02 -15.92
C LEU A 386 19.33 10.07 -16.87
N SER A 387 18.11 10.20 -16.32
CA SER A 387 16.88 10.31 -17.11
C SER A 387 16.87 11.57 -17.99
N ARG A 388 17.26 12.74 -17.45
CA ARG A 388 17.37 13.98 -18.23
C ARG A 388 18.54 14.00 -19.22
N ALA A 389 19.60 13.26 -18.93
CA ALA A 389 20.74 13.11 -19.84
C ALA A 389 20.48 12.06 -20.93
N ALA A 390 19.40 11.28 -20.83
CA ALA A 390 18.94 10.45 -21.93
C ALA A 390 18.50 11.38 -23.08
N PRO A 391 19.07 11.24 -24.29
CA PRO A 391 18.64 12.04 -25.42
C PRO A 391 17.18 11.73 -25.79
N ASP A 392 16.57 12.63 -26.56
CA ASP A 392 15.22 12.46 -27.09
C ASP A 392 15.04 11.04 -27.67
N PRO A 393 14.04 10.26 -27.22
CA PRO A 393 13.78 8.92 -27.75
C PRO A 393 13.55 8.88 -29.27
N GLN A 394 13.29 10.03 -29.91
CA GLN A 394 13.20 10.20 -31.36
C GLN A 394 14.49 10.71 -32.03
N ALA A 395 15.54 11.04 -31.26
CA ALA A 395 16.82 11.46 -31.82
C ALA A 395 17.48 10.30 -32.60
N PRO A 396 18.15 10.58 -33.73
CA PRO A 396 18.86 9.56 -34.48
C PRO A 396 19.95 8.95 -33.59
N ALA A 397 19.87 7.63 -33.40
CA ALA A 397 20.80 6.88 -32.58
C ALA A 397 22.24 7.09 -33.07
N SER A 398 23.17 7.37 -32.15
CA SER A 398 24.60 7.38 -32.46
C SER A 398 25.03 6.02 -33.04
N PRO A 399 25.91 6.01 -34.06
CA PRO A 399 26.40 4.76 -34.64
C PRO A 399 27.21 3.90 -33.65
N ASP A 400 27.70 4.46 -32.54
CA ASP A 400 28.56 3.77 -31.57
C ASP A 400 27.78 2.91 -30.55
N SER A 401 28.03 1.59 -30.52
CA SER A 401 27.37 0.61 -29.62
C SER A 401 27.49 0.93 -28.11
N PRO A 402 28.65 1.37 -27.57
CA PRO A 402 28.77 1.68 -26.14
C PRO A 402 27.89 2.85 -25.69
N SER A 403 27.69 3.84 -26.56
CA SER A 403 26.86 5.00 -26.28
C SER A 403 25.37 4.63 -26.32
N ARG A 404 24.94 3.78 -27.27
CA ARG A 404 23.56 3.24 -27.32
C ARG A 404 23.24 2.36 -26.12
N SER A 405 24.12 1.41 -25.79
CA SER A 405 23.92 0.50 -24.66
C SER A 405 23.78 1.25 -23.34
N GLY A 406 24.60 2.29 -23.12
CA GLY A 406 24.48 3.16 -21.95
C GLY A 406 23.19 3.99 -21.92
N GLN A 407 22.73 4.49 -23.07
CA GLN A 407 21.49 5.27 -23.16
C GLN A 407 20.25 4.42 -22.89
N THR A 408 20.14 3.26 -23.53
CA THR A 408 19.04 2.31 -23.31
C THR A 408 19.02 1.79 -21.87
N ALA A 409 20.19 1.52 -21.27
CA ALA A 409 20.29 1.17 -19.86
C ALA A 409 19.64 2.22 -18.95
N ASN A 410 19.95 3.49 -19.19
CA ASN A 410 19.47 4.60 -18.37
C ASN A 410 17.95 4.79 -18.49
N SER A 411 17.35 4.58 -19.67
CA SER A 411 15.90 4.67 -19.86
C SER A 411 15.16 3.52 -19.17
N ILE A 412 15.61 2.26 -19.35
CA ILE A 412 15.00 1.10 -18.70
C ILE A 412 15.10 1.24 -17.17
N LEU A 413 16.25 1.70 -16.66
CA LEU A 413 16.43 1.96 -15.23
C LEU A 413 15.54 3.10 -14.73
N ALA A 414 15.47 4.23 -15.42
CA ALA A 414 14.67 5.36 -14.96
C ALA A 414 13.17 5.05 -14.83
N ILE A 415 12.64 4.12 -15.62
CA ILE A 415 11.22 3.76 -15.63
C ILE A 415 10.89 2.61 -14.67
N THR A 416 11.81 1.67 -14.49
CA THR A 416 11.62 0.53 -13.56
C THR A 416 11.94 0.89 -12.11
N LEU A 417 12.49 2.07 -11.87
CA LEU A 417 12.79 2.55 -10.52
C LEU A 417 11.56 3.23 -9.89
N PRO A 418 11.20 2.87 -8.65
CA PRO A 418 9.98 3.32 -8.03
C PRO A 418 10.04 4.79 -7.57
N ALA A 419 8.90 5.36 -7.19
CA ALA A 419 8.82 6.64 -6.48
C ALA A 419 9.39 6.49 -5.04
N VAL A 420 10.71 6.33 -4.94
CA VAL A 420 11.46 5.94 -3.72
C VAL A 420 11.10 6.79 -2.51
N LYS A 421 10.98 8.11 -2.68
CA LYS A 421 10.59 9.02 -1.59
C LYS A 421 9.20 8.72 -1.03
N ALA A 422 8.23 8.49 -1.92
CA ALA A 422 6.85 8.23 -1.52
C ALA A 422 6.74 6.91 -0.74
N VAL A 423 7.44 5.86 -1.18
CA VAL A 423 7.42 4.55 -0.50
C VAL A 423 8.19 4.55 0.82
N SER A 424 9.35 5.23 0.87
CA SER A 424 10.08 5.45 2.15
C SER A 424 9.21 6.22 3.14
N TYR A 425 8.55 7.29 2.69
CA TYR A 425 7.66 8.08 3.54
C TYR A 425 6.45 7.26 4.04
N ALA A 426 5.89 6.38 3.21
CA ALA A 426 4.81 5.50 3.62
C ALA A 426 5.22 4.54 4.75
N GLU A 427 6.45 3.98 4.68
CA GLU A 427 7.01 3.14 5.74
C GLU A 427 7.28 3.95 7.03
N ASP A 428 7.85 5.16 6.90
CA ASP A 428 8.08 6.05 8.03
C ASP A 428 6.76 6.40 8.72
N ARG A 429 5.74 6.77 7.93
CA ARG A 429 4.39 7.06 8.43
C ARG A 429 3.76 5.88 9.16
N ARG A 430 3.85 4.66 8.60
CA ARG A 430 3.37 3.42 9.25
C ARG A 430 3.98 3.29 10.64
N ASN A 431 5.30 3.42 10.73
CA ASN A 431 5.98 3.20 11.99
C ASN A 431 5.79 4.35 12.99
N THR A 432 5.66 5.59 12.53
CA THR A 432 5.26 6.73 13.38
C THR A 432 3.85 6.54 13.91
N LYS A 433 2.90 6.07 13.08
CA LYS A 433 1.54 5.74 13.53
C LYS A 433 1.55 4.69 14.64
N ARG A 434 2.35 3.62 14.51
CA ARG A 434 2.50 2.59 15.55
C ARG A 434 2.96 3.17 16.89
N LEU A 435 3.92 4.09 16.88
CA LEU A 435 4.35 4.80 18.09
C LEU A 435 3.20 5.63 18.67
N LEU A 436 2.49 6.39 17.84
CA LEU A 436 1.35 7.21 18.27
C LEU A 436 0.23 6.36 18.90
N VAL A 437 -0.10 5.20 18.32
CA VAL A 437 -1.13 4.30 18.87
C VAL A 437 -0.64 3.60 20.14
N THR A 438 0.66 3.29 20.27
CA THR A 438 1.25 2.80 21.52
C THR A 438 1.03 3.80 22.66
N VAL A 439 1.32 5.09 22.42
CA VAL A 439 1.12 6.15 23.40
C VAL A 439 -0.37 6.38 23.66
N ALA A 440 -1.23 6.27 22.64
CA ALA A 440 -2.67 6.34 22.81
C ALA A 440 -3.21 5.22 23.73
N ALA A 441 -2.70 4.00 23.59
CA ALA A 441 -3.06 2.89 24.48
C ALA A 441 -2.60 3.12 25.93
N ALA A 442 -1.41 3.71 26.13
CA ALA A 442 -0.96 4.12 27.46
C ALA A 442 -1.83 5.25 28.04
N LEU A 443 -2.18 6.26 27.26
CA LEU A 443 -3.10 7.33 27.66
C LEU A 443 -4.48 6.78 28.03
N ALA A 444 -5.00 5.80 27.30
CA ALA A 444 -6.25 5.13 27.60
C ALA A 444 -6.18 4.34 28.91
N ALA A 445 -5.10 3.58 29.15
CA ALA A 445 -4.89 2.90 30.43
C ALA A 445 -4.81 3.88 31.62
N HIS A 446 -4.09 4.99 31.45
CA HIS A 446 -4.05 6.07 32.44
C HIS A 446 -5.44 6.66 32.70
N ARG A 447 -6.26 6.86 31.65
CA ARG A 447 -7.64 7.34 31.78
C ARG A 447 -8.50 6.37 32.58
N CYS A 448 -8.37 5.06 32.37
CA CYS A 448 -9.08 4.07 33.17
C CYS A 448 -8.70 4.15 34.67
N ASP A 449 -7.44 4.48 34.98
CA ASP A 449 -6.94 4.57 36.36
C ASP A 449 -7.33 5.88 37.07
N HIS A 450 -7.42 6.99 36.34
CA HIS A 450 -7.50 8.33 36.93
C HIS A 450 -8.75 9.12 36.50
N GLY A 451 -9.59 8.57 35.62
CA GLY A 451 -10.77 9.24 35.05
C GLY A 451 -10.44 10.34 34.02
N GLY A 452 -9.18 10.50 33.63
CA GLY A 452 -8.76 11.54 32.68
C GLY A 452 -7.33 11.39 32.18
N TYR A 453 -6.97 12.23 31.21
CA TYR A 453 -5.64 12.23 30.60
C TYR A 453 -4.64 13.12 31.39
N PRO A 454 -3.36 12.72 31.44
CA PRO A 454 -2.34 13.45 32.21
C PRO A 454 -2.05 14.83 31.60
N LYS A 455 -1.42 15.72 32.37
CA LYS A 455 -0.98 17.05 31.88
C LYS A 455 0.24 16.99 30.96
N SER A 456 1.07 15.95 31.10
CA SER A 456 2.28 15.70 30.30
C SER A 456 2.39 14.19 30.02
N LEU A 457 3.07 13.83 28.93
CA LEU A 457 3.40 12.43 28.61
C LEU A 457 4.36 11.80 29.63
N ASP A 458 5.12 12.60 30.38
CA ASP A 458 6.06 12.09 31.40
C ASP A 458 5.37 11.24 32.47
N ALA A 459 4.09 11.54 32.75
CA ALA A 459 3.27 10.80 33.73
C ALA A 459 2.98 9.34 33.31
N LEU A 460 3.29 8.95 32.06
CA LEU A 460 3.16 7.58 31.58
C LEU A 460 4.38 6.71 31.92
N THR A 461 5.46 7.33 32.41
CA THR A 461 6.76 6.68 32.67
C THR A 461 7.03 6.63 34.18
N PRO A 462 7.60 5.53 34.72
CA PRO A 462 7.98 4.29 34.04
C PRO A 462 6.85 3.24 33.96
N ASP A 463 5.69 3.51 34.55
CA ASP A 463 4.68 2.47 34.85
C ASP A 463 4.00 1.89 33.59
N LEU A 464 3.63 2.74 32.63
CA LEU A 464 2.96 2.31 31.39
C LEU A 464 3.95 2.21 30.22
N LEU A 465 4.88 3.17 30.13
CA LEU A 465 5.94 3.23 29.14
C LEU A 465 7.31 3.15 29.83
N PRO A 466 8.26 2.39 29.27
CA PRO A 466 9.59 2.24 29.88
C PRO A 466 10.43 3.52 29.77
N ASN A 467 10.22 4.31 28.71
CA ASN A 467 10.89 5.57 28.45
C ASN A 467 9.89 6.57 27.85
N PRO A 468 10.14 7.88 27.97
CA PRO A 468 9.34 8.88 27.27
C PRO A 468 9.33 8.62 25.75
N PRO A 469 8.18 8.77 25.08
CA PRO A 469 8.08 8.52 23.65
C PRO A 469 8.76 9.65 22.85
N VAL A 470 9.69 9.27 21.98
CA VAL A 470 10.50 10.19 21.18
C VAL A 470 10.07 10.11 19.71
N ASP A 471 9.91 11.27 19.09
CA ASP A 471 9.65 11.41 17.66
C ASP A 471 10.83 10.92 16.81
N ARG A 472 10.52 10.12 15.79
CA ARG A 472 11.50 9.53 14.88
C ARG A 472 12.17 10.54 13.93
N PHE A 473 11.49 11.65 13.59
CA PHE A 473 11.98 12.62 12.60
C PHE A 473 12.93 13.66 13.20
N HIS A 474 12.67 14.13 14.42
CA HIS A 474 13.44 15.23 15.04
C HIS A 474 14.03 14.89 16.41
N ARG A 475 13.94 13.62 16.86
CA ARG A 475 14.56 13.10 18.09
C ARG A 475 14.21 13.89 19.36
N ALA A 476 13.02 14.48 19.44
CA ALA A 476 12.50 15.12 20.64
C ALA A 476 11.15 14.49 21.05
N PRO A 477 10.60 14.82 22.23
CA PRO A 477 9.32 14.26 22.64
C PRO A 477 8.20 14.53 21.63
N LEU A 478 7.27 13.59 21.49
CA LEU A 478 6.05 13.81 20.70
C LEU A 478 5.28 15.03 21.22
N ALA A 479 4.62 15.74 20.32
CA ALA A 479 3.75 16.83 20.69
C ALA A 479 2.42 16.30 21.25
N TYR A 480 2.03 16.81 22.43
CA TYR A 480 0.83 16.40 23.13
C TYR A 480 0.07 17.61 23.68
N ARG A 481 -1.23 17.66 23.41
CA ARG A 481 -2.12 18.72 23.90
C ARG A 481 -3.46 18.16 24.31
N ARG A 482 -3.87 18.40 25.56
CA ARG A 482 -5.26 18.17 26.00
C ARG A 482 -6.22 19.10 25.29
N THR A 483 -7.41 18.60 24.98
CA THR A 483 -8.51 19.36 24.40
C THR A 483 -9.71 19.34 25.34
N SER A 484 -10.77 20.09 25.01
CA SER A 484 -12.04 20.09 25.74
C SER A 484 -12.68 18.70 25.84
N ARG A 485 -12.46 17.85 24.82
CA ARG A 485 -13.08 16.52 24.70
C ARG A 485 -12.11 15.33 24.83
N GLY A 486 -10.79 15.58 24.80
CA GLY A 486 -9.78 14.54 24.90
C GLY A 486 -8.37 15.08 24.72
N TYR A 487 -7.67 14.68 23.66
CA TYR A 487 -6.32 15.15 23.35
C TYR A 487 -5.97 15.05 21.86
N LEU A 488 -4.95 15.81 21.46
CA LEU A 488 -4.22 15.69 20.21
C LEU A 488 -2.79 15.24 20.52
N LEU A 489 -2.35 14.18 19.85
CA LEU A 489 -1.00 13.61 19.95
C LEU A 489 -0.42 13.51 18.53
N TYR A 490 0.77 14.03 18.30
CA TYR A 490 1.34 14.06 16.95
C TYR A 490 2.86 14.08 16.93
N SER A 491 3.37 13.64 15.80
CA SER A 491 4.75 13.81 15.36
C SER A 491 4.83 15.00 14.40
N LEU A 492 5.95 15.73 14.43
CA LEU A 492 6.18 16.92 13.58
C LEU A 492 6.51 16.59 12.12
N GLY A 493 6.50 15.30 11.76
CA GLY A 493 6.76 14.86 10.40
C GLY A 493 8.17 15.20 9.87
N PRO A 494 8.40 14.90 8.58
CA PRO A 494 9.67 15.20 7.91
C PRO A 494 10.09 16.67 7.90
N ASN A 495 9.14 17.62 7.90
CA ASN A 495 9.49 19.04 7.84
C ASN A 495 10.02 19.60 9.18
N GLN A 496 9.81 18.85 10.27
CA GLN A 496 10.23 19.16 11.65
C GLN A 496 9.70 20.50 12.19
N ARG A 497 8.56 20.97 11.67
CA ARG A 497 7.87 22.19 12.08
C ARG A 497 6.59 21.79 12.79
N ASP A 498 6.22 22.58 13.80
CA ASP A 498 4.93 22.38 14.46
C ASP A 498 3.80 22.96 13.61
N ASP A 499 3.19 22.10 12.80
CA ASP A 499 1.98 22.38 12.01
C ASP A 499 0.68 22.06 12.77
N GLN A 500 0.76 21.99 14.11
CA GLN A 500 -0.36 21.81 15.02
C GLN A 500 -1.15 20.50 14.79
N GLY A 501 -0.48 19.45 14.31
CA GLY A 501 -1.05 18.17 13.94
C GLY A 501 -1.73 18.17 12.56
N SER A 502 -1.31 19.04 11.65
CA SER A 502 -1.91 19.18 10.30
C SER A 502 -0.98 18.64 9.21
N SER A 503 -1.54 18.16 8.11
CA SER A 503 -0.79 17.57 7.00
C SER A 503 -1.55 17.61 5.68
N HIS A 504 -0.96 18.18 4.63
CA HIS A 504 -1.48 17.99 3.27
C HIS A 504 -1.13 16.61 2.70
N GLN A 505 -0.02 16.03 3.15
CA GLN A 505 0.51 14.78 2.60
C GLN A 505 -0.31 13.54 3.03
N ILE A 506 -1.13 13.65 4.08
CA ILE A 506 -2.00 12.58 4.56
C ILE A 506 -3.45 12.99 4.31
N ASN A 507 -3.79 13.18 3.04
CA ASN A 507 -5.12 13.51 2.58
C ASN A 507 -5.76 14.74 3.30
N ASN A 508 -5.01 15.85 3.39
CA ASN A 508 -5.50 17.10 3.97
C ASN A 508 -6.02 16.94 5.41
N VAL A 509 -5.18 16.47 6.32
CA VAL A 509 -5.48 16.46 7.76
C VAL A 509 -5.31 17.87 8.36
N PHE A 510 -6.33 18.41 9.03
CA PHE A 510 -6.25 19.64 9.81
C PHE A 510 -6.35 19.31 11.31
N ARG A 511 -5.28 19.53 12.09
CA ARG A 511 -5.24 19.28 13.55
C ARG A 511 -5.72 17.89 13.98
N GLY A 512 -5.35 16.86 13.21
CA GLY A 512 -5.75 15.48 13.40
C GLY A 512 -7.09 15.07 12.78
N TYR A 513 -7.73 15.93 11.98
CA TYR A 513 -8.99 15.67 11.27
C TYR A 513 -8.78 15.58 9.78
N TYR A 514 -9.33 14.56 9.12
CA TYR A 514 -9.39 14.54 7.67
C TYR A 514 -10.31 15.67 7.16
N ALA A 515 -9.76 16.60 6.37
CA ALA A 515 -10.45 17.76 5.80
C ALA A 515 -10.58 17.68 4.27
N GLY A 516 -10.34 16.50 3.67
CA GLY A 516 -10.46 16.28 2.22
C GLY A 516 -11.89 15.97 1.77
N GLY A 517 -12.45 16.78 0.87
CA GLY A 517 -13.52 16.35 -0.05
C GLY A 517 -14.86 15.90 0.53
N ARG A 518 -15.55 16.73 1.33
CA ARG A 518 -16.99 16.56 1.64
C ARG A 518 -17.74 17.89 1.75
N ASP A 519 -19.07 17.80 1.77
CA ASP A 519 -20.08 18.86 1.87
C ASP A 519 -19.69 19.98 2.85
N PRO A 520 -19.94 21.28 2.53
CA PRO A 520 -19.86 22.38 3.49
C PRO A 520 -20.53 22.17 4.87
N GLU A 521 -21.51 21.27 4.99
CA GLU A 521 -22.11 20.85 6.27
C GLU A 521 -21.14 20.07 7.16
N ASP A 522 -20.36 19.15 6.59
CA ASP A 522 -19.35 18.39 7.30
C ASP A 522 -18.23 19.29 7.82
N ASP A 523 -17.82 20.27 7.01
CA ASP A 523 -16.84 21.29 7.42
C ASP A 523 -17.32 22.07 8.65
N ARG A 524 -18.61 22.45 8.69
CA ARG A 524 -19.22 23.11 9.86
C ARG A 524 -19.26 22.21 11.08
N ALA A 525 -19.69 20.95 10.92
CA ALA A 525 -19.72 19.98 12.01
C ALA A 525 -18.32 19.76 12.60
N ILE A 526 -17.31 19.57 11.73
CA ILE A 526 -15.93 19.38 12.15
C ILE A 526 -15.38 20.63 12.85
N ARG A 527 -15.64 21.84 12.33
CA ARG A 527 -15.25 23.09 13.00
C ARG A 527 -15.82 23.20 14.42
N ALA A 528 -17.09 22.82 14.61
CA ALA A 528 -17.72 22.79 15.92
C ALA A 528 -17.05 21.76 16.86
N LEU A 529 -16.67 20.58 16.35
CA LEU A 529 -15.90 19.58 17.11
C LEU A 529 -14.49 20.05 17.48
N LEU A 530 -13.94 20.95 16.66
CA LEU A 530 -12.59 21.49 16.78
C LEU A 530 -12.49 22.80 17.58
N ASP A 531 -13.62 23.31 18.09
CA ASP A 531 -13.70 24.65 18.68
C ASP A 531 -13.10 25.72 17.72
N THR A 532 -13.26 25.51 16.41
CA THR A 532 -12.73 26.39 15.35
C THR A 532 -13.83 27.31 14.84
N PRO A 533 -13.55 28.61 14.59
CA PRO A 533 -14.56 29.54 14.09
C PRO A 533 -15.23 29.08 12.79
N PRO A 534 -16.50 29.47 12.55
CA PRO A 534 -17.18 29.20 11.30
C PRO A 534 -16.40 29.76 10.10
N PRO A 535 -16.56 29.17 8.90
CA PRO A 535 -15.75 29.50 7.74
C PRO A 535 -15.94 30.95 7.32
N ALA A 536 -14.85 31.64 6.98
CA ALA A 536 -14.92 32.97 6.40
C ALA A 536 -15.49 32.90 4.98
N THR A 537 -16.33 33.88 4.61
CA THR A 537 -16.82 34.02 3.25
C THR A 537 -15.70 34.57 2.35
N ARG A 538 -15.38 33.85 1.28
CA ARG A 538 -14.46 34.27 0.21
C ARG A 538 -15.08 35.38 -0.65
N ALA A 539 -14.23 36.06 -1.41
CA ALA A 539 -14.64 37.16 -2.30
C ALA A 539 -15.61 36.72 -3.41
N ASP A 540 -15.61 35.44 -3.77
CA ASP A 540 -16.53 34.83 -4.74
C ASP A 540 -17.86 34.35 -4.10
N GLY A 541 -18.05 34.59 -2.79
CA GLY A 541 -19.23 34.16 -2.04
C GLY A 541 -19.17 32.73 -1.51
N SER A 542 -18.11 31.95 -1.79
CA SER A 542 -17.92 30.61 -1.25
C SER A 542 -17.41 30.62 0.20
N ALA A 543 -17.62 29.56 0.97
CA ALA A 543 -17.05 29.42 2.31
C ALA A 543 -15.64 28.81 2.24
N ALA A 544 -14.70 29.31 3.05
CA ALA A 544 -13.37 28.70 3.15
C ALA A 544 -13.45 27.30 3.81
N SER A 545 -12.91 26.28 3.14
CA SER A 545 -12.82 24.92 3.68
C SER A 545 -11.75 24.85 4.78
N LEU A 546 -11.87 23.88 5.69
CA LEU A 546 -10.81 23.51 6.63
C LEU A 546 -9.51 23.16 5.92
N SER A 547 -9.58 22.59 4.71
CA SER A 547 -8.41 22.27 3.90
C SER A 547 -7.59 23.52 3.52
N ASP A 548 -8.23 24.68 3.39
CA ASP A 548 -7.55 25.96 3.14
C ASP A 548 -6.76 26.49 4.35
N LEU A 549 -7.02 25.95 5.54
CA LEU A 549 -6.35 26.35 6.78
C LEU A 549 -5.10 25.50 7.07
N ILE A 550 -4.86 24.46 6.28
CA ILE A 550 -3.67 23.62 6.41
C ILE A 550 -2.50 24.39 5.76
N PRO A 551 -1.36 24.55 6.46
CA PRO A 551 -0.18 25.15 5.84
C PRO A 551 0.32 24.31 4.66
N PRO A 552 0.69 24.89 3.50
CA PRO A 552 1.07 24.13 2.30
C PRO A 552 2.18 23.09 2.47
N SER A 553 3.12 23.33 3.39
CA SER A 553 4.22 22.40 3.69
C SER A 553 3.91 21.43 4.83
N ALA A 554 2.70 21.47 5.40
CA ALA A 554 2.36 20.70 6.59
C ALA A 554 2.43 19.20 6.35
N ASP A 555 3.11 18.48 7.23
CA ASP A 555 3.31 17.04 7.12
C ASP A 555 3.29 16.29 8.46
N ASP A 556 2.69 16.88 9.51
CA ASP A 556 2.55 16.24 10.83
C ASP A 556 1.76 14.93 10.77
N HIS A 557 2.14 13.97 11.60
CA HIS A 557 1.41 12.70 11.74
C HIS A 557 0.64 12.73 13.05
N ALA A 558 -0.69 12.82 12.97
CA ALA A 558 -1.53 13.03 14.15
C ALA A 558 -2.46 11.85 14.49
N VAL A 559 -2.69 11.70 15.78
CA VAL A 559 -3.77 10.92 16.39
C VAL A 559 -4.55 11.86 17.30
N ARG A 560 -5.87 11.89 17.13
CA ARG A 560 -6.77 12.60 18.02
C ARG A 560 -7.73 11.62 18.68
N LEU A 561 -7.91 11.78 19.99
CA LEU A 561 -9.00 11.15 20.74
C LEU A 561 -9.88 12.24 21.39
N PRO A 562 -11.22 12.11 21.38
CA PRO A 562 -11.96 11.09 20.64
C PRO A 562 -11.74 11.20 19.12
N PRO A 563 -11.79 10.07 18.38
CA PRO A 563 -11.86 10.10 16.93
C PRO A 563 -13.08 10.89 16.50
N VAL A 564 -13.03 11.39 15.29
CA VAL A 564 -14.06 12.23 14.71
C VAL A 564 -15.11 11.31 14.14
N THR A 565 -16.30 11.33 14.70
CA THR A 565 -17.43 10.57 14.18
C THR A 565 -18.35 11.52 13.43
N MET A 566 -18.75 11.14 12.22
CA MET A 566 -19.76 11.87 11.47
C MET A 566 -21.14 11.34 11.83
N PRO A 567 -22.19 12.19 11.84
CA PRO A 567 -23.55 11.70 11.94
C PRO A 567 -23.83 10.74 10.79
N LEU A 568 -24.51 9.63 11.09
CA LEU A 568 -24.98 8.73 10.05
C LEU A 568 -26.10 9.42 9.24
N PRO A 569 -26.25 9.11 7.94
CA PRO A 569 -27.35 9.65 7.14
C PRO A 569 -28.70 9.55 7.85
N GLY A 570 -29.40 10.68 7.99
CA GLY A 570 -30.69 10.78 8.68
C GLY A 570 -30.61 11.07 10.19
N GLN A 571 -29.42 11.05 10.80
CA GLN A 571 -29.23 11.47 12.20
C GLN A 571 -28.79 12.95 12.30
N PRO A 572 -29.21 13.69 13.33
CA PRO A 572 -28.76 15.05 13.55
C PRO A 572 -27.26 15.10 13.88
N ALA A 573 -26.58 16.16 13.43
CA ALA A 573 -25.15 16.32 13.69
C ALA A 573 -24.81 16.34 15.19
N PRO A 574 -23.76 15.63 15.63
CA PRO A 574 -23.36 15.59 17.03
C PRO A 574 -22.90 16.98 17.48
N GLY A 575 -23.69 17.63 18.34
CA GLY A 575 -23.36 18.93 18.93
C GLY A 575 -24.28 20.09 18.56
N VAL A 576 -25.38 19.87 17.84
CA VAL A 576 -26.53 20.80 17.86
C VAL A 576 -27.47 20.39 19.00
N GLY A 577 -26.93 20.38 20.23
CA GLY A 577 -27.74 20.25 21.44
C GLY A 577 -28.46 21.57 21.72
N ARG A 578 -29.77 21.47 21.95
CA ARG A 578 -30.52 22.48 22.71
C ARG A 578 -29.96 22.64 24.12
#